data_AF-A0A970X3B7-F1
#
_entry.id   AF-A0A970X3B7-F1
#
_cell.length_a   1.000
_cell.length_b   1.000
_cell.length_c   1.000
_cell.angle_alpha   90.00
_cell.angle_beta   90.00
_cell.angle_gamma   90.00
#
_symmetry.space_group_name_H-M   'P 1'
#
loop_
_entity.id
_entity.type
_entity.pdbx_description
1 polymer ?
#
loop_
_entity_poly.entity_id
_entity_poly.type
_entity_poly.pdbx_seq_one_letter_code
_entity_poly.pdbx_strand_id
1 'polypeptide(L)'
;MTDEDLQPALDTDTAGPVEPVPADSAQAGAESSATDPGSPTGDPAPTGPPPDSYESAAQRLEEIIKRLDSGTAGLRETLDLVKEGRTLVDYCAAELEAVGKGLEELRLDELIARLESNGERSS
;
A
#
# COMPACT_ATOMS: atom_id res chain seq x y z
N MET A 1 -21.22 47.98 44.46
CA MET A 1 -19.87 48.02 43.86
C MET A 1 -19.88 46.95 42.79
N THR A 2 -20.59 47.23 41.68
CA THR A 2 -20.03 47.59 40.35
C THR A 2 -19.32 46.37 39.76
N ASP A 3 -19.99 45.57 38.92
CA ASP A 3 -20.21 45.78 37.47
C ASP A 3 -18.87 45.88 36.73
N GLU A 4 -18.42 44.76 36.16
CA GLU A 4 -17.48 44.71 35.03
C GLU A 4 -17.45 43.25 34.50
N ASP A 5 -18.26 42.90 33.50
CA ASP A 5 -17.91 42.98 32.07
C ASP A 5 -16.91 41.89 31.65
N LEU A 6 -17.44 40.71 31.28
CA LEU A 6 -16.80 39.83 30.31
C LEU A 6 -17.79 38.80 29.74
N GLN A 7 -18.57 39.23 28.76
CA GLN A 7 -18.94 38.33 27.67
C GLN A 7 -17.91 38.49 26.55
N PRO A 8 -17.59 37.41 25.82
CA PRO A 8 -17.82 37.54 24.39
C PRO A 8 -18.78 36.46 23.88
N ALA A 9 -19.73 36.95 23.10
CA ALA A 9 -20.65 36.20 22.27
C ALA A 9 -19.87 35.24 21.34
N LEU A 10 -20.22 33.96 21.39
CA LEU A 10 -19.89 33.05 20.31
C LEU A 10 -20.95 33.27 19.22
N ASP A 11 -20.61 34.14 18.28
CA ASP A 11 -21.33 34.30 17.02
C ASP A 11 -21.45 32.94 16.34
N THR A 12 -22.70 32.53 16.16
CA THR A 12 -23.10 31.42 15.32
C THR A 12 -22.73 31.73 13.88
N ASP A 13 -21.64 31.12 13.41
CA ASP A 13 -21.26 31.12 12.00
C ASP A 13 -22.38 30.45 11.20
N THR A 14 -23.17 31.31 10.57
CA THR A 14 -24.25 30.96 9.66
C THR A 14 -23.62 30.49 8.36
N ALA A 15 -23.57 29.17 8.17
CA ALA A 15 -23.33 28.55 6.87
C ALA A 15 -24.40 29.05 5.89
N GLY A 16 -24.03 30.00 5.04
CA GLY A 16 -24.87 30.47 3.94
C GLY A 16 -25.13 29.36 2.92
N PRO A 17 -26.29 29.39 2.22
CA PRO A 17 -26.59 28.42 1.19
C PRO A 17 -25.63 28.57 0.00
N VAL A 18 -24.94 27.47 -0.33
CA VAL A 18 -24.14 27.39 -1.56
C VAL A 18 -25.10 27.31 -2.75
N GLU A 19 -25.09 28.31 -3.62
CA GLU A 19 -25.82 28.24 -4.89
C GLU A 19 -25.13 27.24 -5.85
N PRO A 20 -25.90 26.43 -6.59
CA PRO A 20 -25.34 25.49 -7.55
C PRO A 20 -24.87 26.23 -8.82
N VAL A 21 -23.58 26.08 -9.12
CA VAL A 21 -22.99 26.56 -10.38
C VAL A 21 -23.55 25.72 -11.55
N PRO A 22 -24.05 26.33 -12.64
CA PRO A 22 -24.60 25.59 -13.76
C PRO A 22 -23.53 24.82 -14.54
N ALA A 23 -23.91 23.61 -15.00
CA ALA A 23 -23.14 22.77 -15.88
C ALA A 23 -23.01 23.41 -17.28
N ASP A 24 -21.82 23.84 -17.65
CA ASP A 24 -21.50 24.23 -19.03
C ASP A 24 -21.03 22.98 -19.80
N SER A 25 -21.94 22.48 -20.63
CA SER A 25 -21.66 21.47 -21.64
C SER A 25 -21.09 22.17 -22.88
N ALA A 26 -19.77 22.15 -23.05
CA ALA A 26 -19.12 22.54 -24.28
C ALA A 26 -18.37 21.33 -24.87
N GLN A 27 -18.99 20.72 -25.88
CA GLN A 27 -18.40 19.72 -26.77
C GLN A 27 -17.93 20.44 -28.05
N ALA A 28 -16.64 20.38 -28.36
CA ALA A 28 -16.11 20.44 -29.74
C ALA A 28 -14.60 20.13 -29.73
N GLY A 29 -14.20 19.17 -30.55
CA GLY A 29 -12.82 18.69 -30.65
C GLY A 29 -11.91 19.59 -31.47
N ALA A 30 -10.62 19.30 -31.37
CA ALA A 30 -9.62 19.60 -32.38
C ALA A 30 -8.44 18.62 -32.21
N GLU A 31 -8.12 17.98 -33.32
CA GLU A 31 -7.04 17.03 -33.54
C GLU A 31 -5.67 17.67 -33.25
N SER A 32 -4.73 16.95 -32.64
CA SER A 32 -3.33 17.10 -33.04
C SER A 32 -2.46 15.95 -32.55
N SER A 33 -1.79 15.36 -33.51
CA SER A 33 -0.71 14.40 -33.37
C SER A 33 0.45 15.04 -32.60
N ALA A 34 0.80 14.49 -31.46
CA ALA A 34 2.11 14.66 -30.85
C ALA A 34 2.58 13.30 -30.35
N THR A 35 3.61 12.78 -31.00
CA THR A 35 4.41 11.64 -30.58
C THR A 35 4.88 11.87 -29.14
N ASP A 36 4.44 11.04 -28.21
CA ASP A 36 5.01 10.98 -26.86
C ASP A 36 6.10 9.90 -26.85
N PRO A 37 7.40 10.24 -26.82
CA PRO A 37 8.43 9.30 -26.47
C PRO A 37 8.59 9.28 -24.93
N GLY A 38 7.50 9.04 -24.20
CA GLY A 38 7.54 8.75 -22.78
C GLY A 38 7.88 7.28 -22.57
N SER A 39 9.12 6.91 -22.84
CA SER A 39 9.64 5.61 -22.37
C SER A 39 9.37 5.50 -20.86
N PRO A 40 8.82 4.37 -20.36
CA PRO A 40 8.90 4.11 -18.94
C PRO A 40 10.38 3.99 -18.64
N THR A 41 10.97 5.02 -18.03
CA THR A 41 12.26 4.92 -17.38
C THR A 41 12.12 3.81 -16.37
N GLY A 42 12.57 2.62 -16.77
CA GLY A 42 12.61 1.44 -15.94
C GLY A 42 13.29 1.82 -14.64
N ASP A 43 12.58 1.57 -13.54
CA ASP A 43 13.12 1.61 -12.20
C ASP A 43 14.49 0.92 -12.21
N PRO A 44 15.56 1.53 -11.65
CA PRO A 44 16.83 0.83 -11.56
C PRO A 44 16.57 -0.47 -10.79
N ALA A 45 16.81 -1.59 -11.46
CA ALA A 45 16.68 -2.93 -10.87
C ALA A 45 17.36 -2.95 -9.48
N PRO A 46 16.78 -3.66 -8.50
CA PRO A 46 17.33 -3.68 -7.14
C PRO A 46 18.81 -4.08 -7.19
N THR A 47 19.67 -3.17 -6.72
CA THR A 47 21.14 -3.29 -6.81
C THR A 47 21.68 -4.13 -5.65
N GLY A 48 21.13 -5.33 -5.46
CA GLY A 48 21.57 -6.28 -4.43
C GLY A 48 21.12 -7.70 -4.76
N PRO A 49 21.87 -8.74 -4.36
CA PRO A 49 21.40 -10.11 -4.50
C PRO A 49 20.07 -10.28 -3.74
N PRO A 50 19.07 -10.97 -4.32
CA PRO A 50 17.83 -11.25 -3.60
C PRO A 50 18.16 -12.06 -2.34
N PRO A 51 17.41 -11.87 -1.25
CA PRO A 51 17.63 -12.64 -0.03
C PRO A 51 17.44 -14.13 -0.31
N ASP A 52 18.33 -14.96 0.23
CA ASP A 52 18.29 -16.42 0.02
C ASP A 52 17.14 -17.12 0.76
N SER A 53 16.45 -16.41 1.67
CA SER A 53 15.32 -16.93 2.46
C SER A 53 14.47 -15.83 3.10
N TYR A 54 13.24 -16.16 3.56
CA TYR A 54 12.39 -15.27 4.36
C TYR A 54 13.11 -14.74 5.61
N GLU A 55 13.78 -15.61 6.36
CA GLU A 55 14.48 -15.22 7.60
C GLU A 55 15.62 -14.23 7.31
N SER A 56 16.37 -14.45 6.23
CA SER A 56 17.41 -13.51 5.79
C SER A 56 16.82 -12.17 5.34
N ALA A 57 15.69 -12.18 4.64
CA ALA A 57 14.99 -10.97 4.22
C ALA A 57 14.49 -10.16 5.42
N ALA A 58 13.87 -10.82 6.40
CA ALA A 58 13.39 -10.22 7.63
C ALA A 58 14.53 -9.62 8.46
N GLN A 59 15.63 -10.37 8.62
CA GLN A 59 16.82 -9.89 9.32
C GLN A 59 17.39 -8.64 8.66
N ARG A 60 17.50 -8.64 7.32
CA ARG A 60 17.96 -7.46 6.58
C ARG A 60 17.03 -6.26 6.74
N LEU A 61 15.71 -6.49 6.72
CA LEU A 61 14.73 -5.44 6.94
C LEU A 61 14.87 -4.81 8.34
N GLU A 62 15.14 -5.60 9.38
CA GLU A 62 15.40 -5.08 10.72
C GLU A 62 16.66 -4.20 10.79
N GLU A 63 17.72 -4.57 10.08
CA GLU A 63 18.94 -3.75 9.99
C GLU A 63 18.66 -2.40 9.34
N ILE A 64 17.89 -2.40 8.25
CA ILE A 64 17.46 -1.20 7.55
C ILE A 64 16.63 -0.30 8.49
N ILE A 65 15.67 -0.87 9.21
CA ILE A 65 14.85 -0.13 10.18
C ILE A 65 15.73 0.50 11.26
N LYS A 66 16.66 -0.26 11.86
CA LYS A 66 17.61 0.27 12.86
C LYS A 66 18.45 1.42 12.30
N ARG A 67 18.91 1.31 11.05
CA ARG A 67 19.68 2.35 10.38
C ARG A 67 18.86 3.62 10.18
N LEU A 68 17.61 3.50 9.72
CA LEU A 68 16.69 4.62 9.50
C LEU A 68 16.28 5.28 10.82
N ASP A 69 15.96 4.49 11.85
CA ASP A 69 15.54 4.98 13.17
C ASP A 69 16.66 5.74 13.89
N SER A 70 17.93 5.42 13.60
CA SER A 70 19.07 6.20 14.10
C SER A 70 19.08 7.66 13.65
N GLY A 71 18.36 8.00 12.56
CA GLY A 71 18.27 9.36 12.01
C GLY A 71 19.58 9.92 11.44
N THR A 72 20.66 9.13 11.41
CA THR A 72 21.99 9.56 10.92
C THR A 72 22.22 9.17 9.45
N ALA A 73 21.22 8.62 8.78
CA ALA A 73 21.28 8.30 7.36
C ALA A 73 21.13 9.57 6.51
N GLY A 74 22.03 9.76 5.55
CA GLY A 74 21.92 10.87 4.60
C GLY A 74 20.73 10.67 3.65
N LEU A 75 20.21 11.74 3.02
CA LEU A 75 19.03 11.66 2.15
C LEU A 75 19.12 10.57 1.08
N ARG A 76 20.27 10.45 0.41
CA ARG A 76 20.49 9.46 -0.65
C ARG A 76 20.53 8.03 -0.09
N GLU A 77 21.19 7.85 1.05
CA GLU A 77 21.23 6.59 1.77
C GLU A 77 19.83 6.17 2.24
N THR A 78 19.07 7.09 2.84
CA THR A 78 17.67 6.85 3.26
C THR A 78 16.81 6.39 2.08
N LEU A 79 16.97 7.01 0.91
CA LEU A 79 16.21 6.64 -0.29
C LEU A 79 16.58 5.23 -0.78
N ASP A 80 17.86 4.87 -0.76
CA ASP A 80 18.32 3.54 -1.15
C ASP A 80 17.85 2.48 -0.13
N LEU A 81 17.94 2.77 1.17
CA LEU A 81 17.45 1.92 2.26
C LEU A 81 15.94 1.68 2.19
N VAL A 82 15.14 2.72 1.88
CA VAL A 82 13.68 2.58 1.74
C VAL A 82 13.32 1.74 0.53
N LYS A 83 14.03 1.89 -0.60
CA LYS A 83 13.82 1.04 -1.79
C LYS A 83 14.16 -0.42 -1.52
N GLU A 84 15.29 -0.65 -0.86
CA GLU A 84 15.69 -1.98 -0.44
C GLU A 84 14.66 -2.58 0.52
N GLY A 85 14.26 -1.84 1.55
CA GLY A 85 13.24 -2.26 2.51
C GLY A 85 11.91 -2.62 1.85
N ARG A 86 11.45 -1.85 0.86
CA ARG A 86 10.26 -2.18 0.06
C ARG A 86 10.40 -3.53 -0.64
N THR A 87 11.53 -3.74 -1.32
CA THR A 87 11.78 -4.99 -2.05
C THR A 87 11.75 -6.19 -1.10
N LEU A 88 12.30 -6.05 0.11
CA LEU A 88 12.29 -7.09 1.13
C LEU A 88 10.88 -7.37 1.69
N VAL A 89 10.07 -6.34 1.91
CA VAL A 89 8.68 -6.50 2.34
C VAL A 89 7.87 -7.23 1.28
N ASP A 90 8.02 -6.86 0.01
CA ASP A 90 7.33 -7.51 -1.11
C ASP A 90 7.73 -8.99 -1.21
N TYR A 91 9.01 -9.30 -1.03
CA TYR A 91 9.51 -10.68 -0.97
C TYR A 91 8.88 -11.47 0.19
N CYS A 92 8.91 -10.92 1.41
CA CYS A 92 8.34 -11.57 2.59
C CYS A 92 6.83 -11.84 2.43
N ALA A 93 6.10 -10.89 1.83
CA ALA A 93 4.68 -11.06 1.55
C ALA A 93 4.42 -12.20 0.57
N ALA A 94 5.21 -12.30 -0.50
CA ALA A 94 5.07 -13.37 -1.50
C ALA A 94 5.34 -14.77 -0.91
N GLU A 95 6.35 -14.90 -0.05
CA GLU A 95 6.65 -16.16 0.64
C GLU A 95 5.47 -16.60 1.53
N LEU A 96 4.89 -15.67 2.30
CA LEU A 96 3.75 -15.94 3.16
C LEU A 96 2.48 -16.27 2.37
N GLU A 97 2.26 -15.61 1.23
CA GLU A 97 1.15 -15.92 0.33
C GLU A 97 1.27 -17.34 -0.25
N ALA A 98 2.48 -17.74 -0.68
CA ALA A 98 2.74 -19.07 -1.18
C ALA A 98 2.45 -20.15 -0.13
N VAL A 99 2.88 -19.93 1.12
CA VAL A 99 2.57 -20.83 2.25
C VAL A 99 1.06 -20.87 2.50
N GLY A 100 0.39 -19.72 2.51
CA GLY A 100 -1.06 -19.62 2.71
C GLY A 100 -1.84 -20.43 1.68
N LYS A 101 -1.48 -20.30 0.39
CA LYS A 101 -2.08 -21.06 -0.70
C LYS A 101 -1.87 -22.57 -0.54
N GLY A 102 -0.66 -23.00 -0.19
CA GLY A 102 -0.38 -24.42 0.05
C GLY A 102 -1.22 -25.01 1.19
N LEU A 103 -1.46 -24.24 2.26
CA LEU A 103 -2.34 -24.68 3.35
C LEU A 103 -3.82 -24.77 2.93
N GLU A 104 -4.27 -23.87 2.05
CA GLU A 104 -5.64 -23.92 1.52
C GLU A 104 -5.85 -25.16 0.64
N GLU A 105 -4.91 -25.47 -0.25
CA GLU A 105 -4.94 -26.66 -1.10
C GLU A 105 -5.02 -27.95 -0.27
N LEU A 106 -4.15 -28.09 0.75
CA LEU A 106 -4.18 -29.24 1.67
C LEU A 106 -5.53 -29.41 2.38
N ARG A 107 -6.16 -28.30 2.77
CA ARG A 107 -7.48 -28.32 3.42
C ARG A 107 -8.59 -28.73 2.46
N LEU A 108 -8.50 -28.35 1.18
CA LEU A 108 -9.46 -28.76 0.16
C LEU A 108 -9.34 -30.26 -0.13
N ASP A 109 -8.12 -30.80 -0.21
CA ASP A 109 -7.89 -32.23 -0.41
C ASP A 109 -8.47 -33.08 0.74
N GLU A 110 -8.31 -32.62 1.99
CA GLU A 110 -8.92 -33.28 3.15
C GLU A 110 -10.45 -33.32 3.04
N LEU A 111 -11.06 -32.21 2.61
CA LEU A 111 -12.51 -32.13 2.46
C LEU A 111 -13.02 -33.06 1.35
N ILE A 112 -12.31 -33.16 0.23
CA ILE A 112 -12.61 -34.09 -0.86
C ILE A 112 -12.56 -35.53 -0.34
N ALA A 113 -11.46 -35.93 0.30
CA ALA A 113 -11.29 -37.28 0.83
C ALA A 113 -12.41 -37.66 1.82
N ARG A 114 -12.83 -36.71 2.66
CA ARG A 114 -13.94 -36.92 3.59
C ARG A 114 -15.27 -37.09 2.84
N LEU A 115 -15.54 -36.28 1.82
CA LEU A 115 -16.77 -36.37 1.03
C LEU A 115 -16.85 -37.69 0.26
N GLU A 116 -15.76 -38.13 -0.37
CA GLU A 116 -15.67 -39.42 -1.05
C GLU A 116 -15.96 -40.58 -0.08
N SER A 117 -15.31 -40.58 1.09
CA SER A 117 -15.51 -41.61 2.13
C SER A 117 -16.95 -41.66 2.67
N ASN A 118 -17.68 -40.55 2.61
CA ASN A 118 -19.07 -40.44 3.06
C ASN A 118 -20.04 -40.88 1.95
N GLY A 119 -19.71 -40.61 0.68
CA GLY A 119 -20.45 -41.09 -0.49
C GLY A 119 -20.36 -42.61 -0.65
N GLU A 120 -19.16 -43.18 -0.47
CA GLU A 120 -18.93 -44.63 -0.49
C GLU A 120 -19.66 -45.37 0.64
N ARG A 121 -19.85 -44.73 1.80
CA ARG A 121 -20.60 -45.31 2.93
C ARG A 121 -22.13 -45.22 2.80
N SER A 122 -22.64 -44.40 1.87
CA SER A 122 -24.09 -44.25 1.63
C SER A 122 -24.60 -45.06 0.44
N SER A 123 -23.71 -45.75 -0.29
CA SER A 123 -24.06 -46.66 -1.40
C SER A 123 -23.83 -48.11 -1.03
#